data_AF-A0A1M7Z2P8-F1
#
_entry.id   AF-A0A1M7Z2P8-F1
#
_cell.length_a   1.000
_cell.length_b   1.000
_cell.length_c   1.000
_cell.angle_alpha   90.00
_cell.angle_beta   90.00
_cell.angle_gamma   90.00
#
_symmetry.space_group_name_H-M   'P 1'
#
loop_
_entity.id
_entity.type
_entity.pdbx_description
1 polymer ?
#
loop_
_entity_poly.entity_id
_entity_poly.type
_entity_poly.pdbx_seq_one_letter_code
_entity_poly.pdbx_strand_id
1 'polypeptide(L)'
;MVKIKEPLHTVLVKYCDVECYDPQFIRESIISGRGFPYDAELVKNQLREVIDNQSMSPDEYEQLTKEDFDSQEDLFAWLEELLAEFP
;
A
#
# COMPACT_ATOMS: atom_id res chain seq x y z
N MET A 1 13.98 -10.16 4.18
CA MET A 1 14.16 -8.72 3.86
C MET A 1 13.46 -8.49 2.54
N VAL A 2 12.14 -8.29 2.59
CA VAL A 2 11.41 -7.90 1.40
C VAL A 2 11.94 -6.56 0.90
N LYS A 3 12.27 -6.56 -0.38
CA LYS A 3 12.74 -5.40 -1.12
C LYS A 3 11.52 -4.70 -1.71
N ILE A 4 10.59 -4.23 -0.87
CA ILE A 4 9.56 -3.33 -1.41
C ILE A 4 10.30 -2.12 -1.95
N LYS A 5 10.14 -1.87 -3.25
CA LYS A 5 10.81 -0.76 -3.91
C LYS A 5 10.22 0.54 -3.35
N GLU A 6 11.04 1.55 -3.18
CA GLU A 6 10.53 2.91 -3.02
C GLU A 6 9.92 3.36 -4.36
N PRO A 7 8.83 4.13 -4.35
CA PRO A 7 8.20 4.76 -3.18
C PRO A 7 7.16 3.92 -2.42
N LEU A 8 6.73 2.75 -2.91
CA LEU A 8 5.65 1.95 -2.31
C LEU A 8 5.86 1.68 -0.82
N HIS A 9 7.07 1.32 -0.41
CA HIS A 9 7.38 1.08 1.00
C HIS A 9 6.97 2.25 1.91
N THR A 10 7.38 3.47 1.55
CA THR A 10 7.10 4.66 2.34
C THR A 10 5.62 5.04 2.29
N VAL A 11 4.93 4.70 1.21
CA VAL A 11 3.47 4.88 1.11
C VAL A 11 2.74 3.97 2.08
N LEU A 12 3.06 2.68 2.10
CA LEU A 12 2.43 1.72 3.02
C LEU A 12 2.66 2.14 4.48
N VAL A 13 3.90 2.48 4.84
CA VAL A 13 4.23 2.88 6.23
C VAL A 13 3.55 4.17 6.66
N LYS A 14 3.37 5.15 5.77
CA LYS A 14 2.82 6.47 6.17
C LYS A 14 1.32 6.59 6.01
N TYR A 15 0.75 5.91 5.03
CA TYR A 15 -0.63 6.12 4.60
C TYR A 15 -1.50 4.90 4.85
N CYS A 16 -0.91 3.70 4.97
CA CYS A 16 -1.63 2.47 5.25
C CYS A 16 -1.44 1.98 6.69
N ASP A 17 -0.82 2.79 7.55
CA ASP A 17 -0.77 2.52 8.98
C ASP A 17 -2.17 2.49 9.59
N VAL A 18 -2.49 1.47 10.39
CA VAL A 18 -3.84 1.26 10.95
C VAL A 18 -4.34 2.44 11.79
N GLU A 19 -3.44 3.20 12.41
CA GLU A 19 -3.80 4.36 13.22
C GLU A 19 -4.04 5.62 12.38
N CYS A 20 -3.60 5.62 11.11
CA CYS A 20 -3.61 6.79 10.23
C CYS A 20 -4.28 6.56 8.87
N TYR A 21 -4.80 5.35 8.61
CA TYR A 21 -5.42 5.01 7.34
C TYR A 21 -6.68 5.85 7.13
N ASP A 22 -6.58 6.80 6.20
CA ASP A 22 -7.71 7.58 5.72
C ASP A 22 -7.79 7.42 4.18
N PRO A 23 -8.77 6.64 3.68
CA PRO A 23 -8.89 6.38 2.25
C PRO A 23 -9.18 7.65 1.44
N GLN A 24 -9.83 8.66 2.05
CA GLN A 24 -10.04 9.94 1.39
C GLN A 24 -8.74 10.73 1.29
N PHE A 25 -7.87 10.68 2.30
CA PHE A 25 -6.56 11.31 2.28
C PHE A 25 -5.63 10.69 1.24
N ILE A 26 -5.60 9.36 1.10
CA ILE A 26 -4.84 8.68 0.04
C ILE A 26 -5.34 9.16 -1.33
N ARG A 27 -6.65 9.10 -1.54
CA ARG A 27 -7.27 9.46 -2.80
C ARG A 27 -7.07 10.95 -3.14
N GLU A 28 -7.28 11.86 -2.20
CA GLU A 28 -7.07 13.29 -2.40
C GLU A 28 -5.59 13.65 -2.56
N SER A 29 -4.69 13.07 -1.76
CA SER A 29 -3.26 13.37 -1.85
C SER A 29 -2.66 12.89 -3.17
N ILE A 30 -3.08 11.69 -3.63
CA ILE A 30 -2.63 11.09 -4.88
C ILE A 30 -3.24 11.79 -6.09
N ILE A 31 -4.55 12.05 -6.08
CA ILE A 31 -5.26 12.67 -7.22
C ILE A 31 -4.94 14.17 -7.34
N SER A 32 -4.84 14.88 -6.21
CA SER A 32 -4.60 16.34 -6.20
C SER A 32 -3.13 16.70 -6.43
N GLY A 33 -2.21 15.72 -6.31
CA GLY A 33 -0.76 15.94 -6.36
C GLY A 33 -0.24 16.86 -5.24
N ARG A 34 -1.08 17.17 -4.24
CA ARG A 34 -0.74 18.01 -3.09
C ARG A 34 -0.54 17.11 -1.88
N GLY A 35 0.68 17.08 -1.35
CA GLY A 35 1.00 16.32 -0.14
C GLY A 35 1.46 14.88 -0.40
N PHE A 36 1.37 14.39 -1.64
CA PHE A 36 1.97 13.12 -2.06
C PHE A 36 3.22 13.39 -2.92
N PRO A 37 4.43 13.27 -2.36
CA PRO A 37 5.68 13.58 -3.08
C PRO A 37 6.10 12.45 -4.04
N TYR A 38 5.29 11.41 -4.21
CA TYR A 38 5.63 10.19 -4.93
C TYR A 38 4.81 10.05 -6.22
N ASP A 39 5.37 9.34 -7.20
CA ASP A 39 4.71 9.08 -8.48
C ASP A 39 3.58 8.06 -8.30
N ALA A 40 2.33 8.49 -8.46
CA ALA A 40 1.14 7.66 -8.26
C ALA A 40 1.13 6.42 -9.16
N GLU A 41 1.46 6.58 -10.44
CA GLU A 41 1.55 5.48 -11.39
C GLU A 41 2.65 4.48 -11.02
N LEU A 42 3.78 4.96 -10.46
CA LEU A 42 4.86 4.10 -10.00
C LEU A 42 4.44 3.28 -8.78
N VAL A 43 3.78 3.90 -7.80
CA VAL A 43 3.25 3.22 -6.61
C VAL A 43 2.24 2.15 -7.04
N LYS A 44 1.31 2.50 -7.94
CA LYS A 44 0.30 1.59 -8.48
C LYS A 44 0.93 0.38 -9.17
N ASN A 45 1.93 0.61 -10.00
CA ASN A 45 2.65 -0.48 -10.69
C ASN A 45 3.42 -1.36 -9.70
N GLN A 46 4.10 -0.78 -8.71
CA GLN A 46 4.81 -1.53 -7.68
C GLN A 46 3.85 -2.36 -6.82
N LEU A 47 2.68 -1.80 -6.46
CA LEU A 47 1.66 -2.50 -5.69
C LEU A 47 1.11 -3.69 -6.48
N ARG A 48 0.83 -3.47 -7.77
CA ARG A 48 0.42 -4.54 -8.69
C ARG A 48 1.48 -5.63 -8.83
N GLU A 49 2.77 -5.27 -8.95
CA GLU A 49 3.87 -6.25 -8.97
C GLU A 49 3.88 -7.10 -7.69
N VAL A 50 3.64 -6.50 -6.53
CA VAL A 50 3.62 -7.20 -5.24
C VAL A 50 2.46 -8.19 -5.16
N ILE A 51 1.27 -7.79 -5.61
CA ILE A 51 0.08 -8.64 -5.65
C ILE A 51 0.29 -9.81 -6.62
N ASP A 52 0.71 -9.52 -7.86
CA ASP A 52 0.89 -10.51 -8.92
C ASP A 52 1.95 -11.57 -8.56
N ASN A 53 3.07 -11.14 -7.96
CA ASN A 53 4.14 -12.04 -7.53
C ASN A 53 3.92 -12.60 -6.12
N GLN A 54 2.79 -12.29 -5.47
CA GLN A 54 2.49 -12.59 -4.07
C GLN A 54 3.70 -12.42 -3.14
N SER A 55 4.46 -11.34 -3.36
CA SER A 55 5.80 -11.17 -2.78
C SER A 55 5.79 -10.54 -1.40
N MET A 56 4.62 -10.42 -0.78
CA MET A 56 4.41 -9.83 0.53
C MET A 56 3.68 -10.81 1.45
N SER A 57 4.14 -10.88 2.68
CA SER A 57 3.54 -11.71 3.73
C SER A 57 2.75 -10.84 4.71
N PRO A 58 1.69 -11.36 5.37
CA PRO A 58 0.96 -10.67 6.44
C PRO A 58 1.87 -10.07 7.51
N ASP A 59 2.83 -10.85 8.02
CA ASP A 59 3.78 -10.41 9.05
C ASP A 59 4.66 -9.24 8.58
N GLU A 60 5.04 -9.22 7.30
CA GLU A 60 5.83 -8.12 6.74
C GLU A 60 5.00 -6.86 6.57
N TYR A 61 3.73 -7.02 6.21
CA TYR A 61 2.80 -5.91 6.15
C TYR A 61 2.52 -5.34 7.55
N GLU A 62 2.24 -6.20 8.55
CA GLU A 62 2.02 -5.82 9.95
C GLU A 62 3.22 -5.04 10.52
N GLN A 63 4.44 -5.46 10.21
CA GLN A 63 5.62 -4.72 10.65
C GLN A 63 5.68 -3.29 10.10
N LEU A 64 5.14 -3.07 8.90
CA LEU A 64 5.13 -1.77 8.22
C LEU A 64 3.96 -0.87 8.65
N THR A 65 2.77 -1.45 8.81
CA THR A 65 1.51 -0.70 8.96
C THR A 65 0.82 -0.91 10.31
N LYS A 66 1.34 -1.83 11.13
CA LYS A 66 0.71 -2.30 12.37
C LYS A 66 -0.67 -2.95 12.18
N GLU A 67 -1.06 -3.19 10.94
CA GLU A 67 -2.30 -3.87 10.60
C GLU A 67 -2.03 -5.37 10.48
N ASP A 68 -2.73 -6.13 11.30
CA ASP A 68 -2.65 -7.59 11.33
C ASP A 68 -3.70 -8.20 10.41
N PHE A 69 -3.29 -9.18 9.62
CA PHE A 69 -4.16 -9.93 8.71
C PHE A 69 -4.13 -11.40 9.07
N ASP A 70 -5.32 -11.98 9.30
CA ASP A 70 -5.49 -13.39 9.65
C ASP A 70 -4.93 -14.36 8.59
N SER A 71 -4.84 -13.94 7.33
CA SER A 71 -4.38 -14.79 6.23
C SER A 71 -3.77 -13.98 5.09
N GLN A 72 -2.94 -14.65 4.31
CA GLN A 72 -2.34 -14.06 3.12
C GLN A 72 -3.39 -13.69 2.06
N GLU A 73 -4.49 -14.44 1.99
CA GLU A 73 -5.65 -14.12 1.15
C GLU A 73 -6.32 -12.79 1.55
N ASP A 74 -6.54 -12.55 2.85
CA ASP A 74 -7.10 -11.29 3.36
C ASP A 74 -6.18 -10.10 3.05
N LEU A 75 -4.87 -10.25 3.26
CA LEU A 75 -3.89 -9.21 2.90
C LEU A 75 -3.98 -8.88 1.40
N PHE A 76 -3.98 -9.89 0.52
CA PHE A 76 -4.01 -9.63 -0.91
C PHE A 76 -5.35 -9.07 -1.38
N ALA A 77 -6.47 -9.50 -0.80
CA ALA A 77 -7.77 -8.89 -1.06
C ALA A 77 -7.77 -7.40 -0.69
N TRP A 78 -7.20 -7.05 0.47
CA TRP A 78 -7.04 -5.65 0.88
C TRP A 78 -6.13 -4.86 -0.06
N LEU A 79 -4.99 -5.44 -0.50
CA LEU A 79 -4.08 -4.80 -1.45
C LEU A 79 -4.75 -4.55 -2.82
N GLU A 80 -5.62 -5.47 -3.27
CA GLU A 80 -6.40 -5.29 -4.50
C GLU A 80 -7.44 -4.17 -4.39
N GLU A 81 -8.13 -4.07 -3.25
CA GLU A 81 -9.06 -2.95 -2.98
C GLU A 81 -8.29 -1.62 -2.93
N LEU A 82 -7.13 -1.58 -2.27
CA LEU A 82 -6.26 -0.41 -2.28
C LEU A 82 -5.85 -0.04 -3.72
N LEU A 83 -5.44 -1.01 -4.54
CA LEU A 83 -5.07 -0.81 -5.93
C LEU A 83 -6.23 -0.24 -6.76
N ALA A 84 -7.47 -0.66 -6.48
CA ALA A 84 -8.68 -0.18 -7.15
C ALA A 84 -9.03 1.28 -6.79
N GLU A 85 -8.63 1.76 -5.60
CA GLU A 85 -8.82 3.15 -5.19
C GLU A 85 -7.82 4.12 -5.87
N PHE A 86 -6.72 3.62 -6.44
CA PHE A 86 -5.83 4.44 -7.26
C PHE A 86 -6.50 4.82 -8.60
N PRO A 87 -6.43 6.10 -9.01
CA PRO A 87 -7.02 6.59 -10.26
C PRO A 87 -6.47 5.90 -11.52
#